data_AF-A0A3D3GZY0-F1
#
_entry.id   AF-A0A3D3GZY0-F1
#
_cell.length_a   1.000
_cell.length_b   1.000
_cell.length_c   1.000
_cell.angle_alpha   90.00
_cell.angle_beta   90.00
_cell.angle_gamma   90.00
#
_symmetry.space_group_name_H-M   'P 1'
#
loop_
_entity.id
_entity.type
_entity.pdbx_description
1 polymer ?
#
loop_
_entity_poly.entity_id
_entity_poly.type
_entity_poly.pdbx_seq_one_letter_code
_entity_poly.pdbx_strand_id
1 'polypeptide(L)'
;MDTFLINNILWLKAFHVIFMVAWFAGIFYLPRLFVNHAETDSTEVAEQLNGMEKRLLYFVTPFAIFNLLLGLAIIYAYGADWFIA
;
A
#
# COMPACT_ATOMS: atom_id res chain seq x y z
N MET A 1 16.99 -19.43 -9.24
CA MET A 1 15.90 -18.48 -8.93
C MET A 1 16.34 -17.06 -9.26
N ASP A 2 17.54 -16.66 -8.84
CA ASP A 2 18.04 -15.29 -9.00
C ASP A 2 18.16 -14.83 -10.46
N THR A 3 18.58 -15.70 -11.38
CA THR A 3 18.69 -15.38 -12.81
C THR A 3 17.34 -15.02 -13.44
N PHE A 4 16.25 -15.67 -13.01
CA PHE A 4 14.91 -15.37 -13.51
C PHE A 4 14.40 -14.01 -12.98
N LEU A 5 14.65 -13.72 -11.70
CA LEU A 5 14.25 -12.45 -11.09
C LEU A 5 15.04 -11.27 -11.65
N ILE A 6 16.35 -11.43 -11.87
CA ILE A 6 17.22 -10.41 -12.45
C ILE A 6 16.82 -10.13 -13.91
N ASN A 7 16.56 -11.16 -14.71
CA ASN A 7 16.11 -11.00 -16.10
C ASN A 7 14.73 -10.32 -16.20
N ASN A 8 13.88 -10.44 -15.16
CA ASN A 8 12.54 -9.84 -15.12
C ASN A 8 12.43 -8.65 -14.14
N ILE A 9 13.54 -8.04 -13.75
CA ILE A 9 13.58 -6.98 -12.73
C ILE A 9 12.71 -5.76 -13.09
N LEU A 10 12.60 -5.44 -14.39
CA LEU A 10 11.74 -4.37 -14.90
C LEU A 10 10.26 -4.65 -14.61
N TRP A 11 9.81 -5.89 -14.82
CA TRP A 11 8.44 -6.30 -14.51
C TRP A 11 8.17 -6.29 -13.01
N LEU A 12 9.12 -6.80 -12.20
CA LEU A 12 9.03 -6.72 -10.74
C LEU A 12 8.92 -5.28 -10.24
N LYS A 13 9.74 -4.37 -10.76
CA LYS A 13 9.66 -2.94 -10.45
C LYS A 13 8.33 -2.33 -10.89
N ALA A 14 7.83 -2.67 -12.08
CA ALA A 14 6.53 -2.19 -12.56
C ALA A 14 5.38 -2.63 -11.65
N PHE A 15 5.31 -3.92 -11.30
CA PHE A 15 4.30 -4.42 -10.36
C PHE A 15 4.42 -3.77 -8.99
N HIS A 16 5.64 -3.65 -8.44
CA HIS A 16 5.87 -2.96 -7.18
C HIS A 16 5.33 -1.53 -7.21
N VAL A 17 5.64 -0.75 -8.25
CA VAL A 17 5.15 0.63 -8.38
C VAL A 17 3.62 0.69 -8.51
N ILE A 18 2.99 -0.22 -9.26
CA ILE A 18 1.52 -0.27 -9.38
C ILE A 18 0.87 -0.50 -8.01
N PHE A 19 1.35 -1.48 -7.24
CA PHE A 19 0.83 -1.75 -5.91
C PHE A 19 1.15 -0.65 -4.90
N MET A 20 2.34 -0.03 -5.01
CA MET A 20 2.73 1.13 -4.23
C MET A 20 1.74 2.28 -4.44
N VAL A 21 1.44 2.64 -5.70
CA VAL A 21 0.52 3.73 -6.05
C VAL A 21 -0.90 3.43 -5.58
N ALA A 22 -1.38 2.20 -5.79
CA ALA A 22 -2.71 1.76 -5.33
C ALA A 22 -2.84 1.83 -3.81
N TRP A 23 -1.81 1.40 -3.08
CA TRP A 23 -1.76 1.47 -1.63
C TRP A 23 -1.69 2.91 -1.13
N PHE A 24 -0.84 3.75 -1.74
CA PHE A 24 -0.68 5.16 -1.42
C PHE A 24 -1.99 5.93 -1.60
N ALA A 25 -2.69 5.75 -2.72
CA ALA A 25 -3.99 6.38 -2.96
C ALA A 25 -4.99 6.07 -1.83
N GLY A 26 -4.97 4.83 -1.32
CA GLY A 26 -5.76 4.40 -0.18
C GLY A 26 -5.41 5.12 1.12
N ILE A 27 -4.12 5.18 1.46
CA ILE A 27 -3.65 5.87 2.68
C ILE A 27 -3.97 7.37 2.62
N PHE A 28 -3.76 8.04 1.48
CA PHE A 28 -3.98 9.47 1.35
C PHE A 28 -5.47 9.86 1.33
N TYR A 29 -6.37 8.94 0.98
CA TYR A 29 -7.81 9.19 1.04
C TYR A 29 -8.37 9.15 2.48
N LEU A 30 -7.71 8.41 3.35
CA LEU A 30 -8.19 8.11 4.70
C LEU A 30 -8.19 9.32 5.67
N PRO A 31 -7.14 10.18 5.73
CA PRO A 31 -7.16 11.39 6.54
C PRO A 31 -8.36 12.30 6.26
N ARG A 32 -8.80 12.37 4.99
CA ARG A 32 -9.96 13.18 4.60
C ARG A 32 -11.26 12.68 5.24
N LEU A 33 -11.42 11.37 5.34
CA LEU A 33 -12.56 10.77 6.04
C LEU A 33 -12.50 11.08 7.54
N PHE A 34 -11.32 10.93 8.16
CA PHE A 34 -11.14 11.21 9.58
C PHE A 34 -11.40 12.65 9.97
N VAL A 35 -11.02 13.62 9.14
CA VAL A 35 -11.33 15.04 9.39
C VAL A 35 -12.85 15.26 9.37
N ASN A 36 -13.54 14.75 8.36
CA ASN A 36 -15.00 14.87 8.27
C ASN A 36 -15.73 14.17 9.42
N HIS A 37 -15.16 13.07 9.94
CA HIS A 37 -15.68 12.34 11.09
C HIS A 37 -15.53 13.17 12.37
N ALA A 38 -14.38 13.81 12.57
CA ALA A 38 -14.14 14.66 13.74
C ALA A 38 -14.97 15.97 13.73
N GLU A 39 -15.32 16.47 12.55
CA GLU A 39 -16.14 17.68 12.38
C GLU A 39 -17.67 17.42 12.45
N THR A 40 -18.10 16.15 12.47
CA THR A 40 -19.52 15.78 12.47
C THR A 40 -20.07 15.64 13.90
N ASP A 41 -21.15 16.35 14.19
CA ASP A 41 -21.89 16.25 15.47
C ASP A 41 -23.04 15.21 15.44
N SER A 42 -23.40 14.70 14.25
CA SER A 42 -24.49 13.74 14.09
C SER A 42 -24.00 12.30 14.15
N THR A 43 -24.59 11.50 15.05
CA THR A 43 -24.23 10.10 15.27
C THR A 43 -24.46 9.21 14.05
N GLU A 44 -25.50 9.46 13.25
CA GLU A 44 -25.77 8.68 12.03
C GLU A 44 -24.70 8.87 10.95
N VAL A 45 -24.20 10.10 10.77
CA VAL A 45 -23.16 10.39 9.77
C VAL A 45 -21.81 9.85 10.24
N ALA A 46 -21.52 9.93 11.54
CA ALA A 46 -20.31 9.34 12.13
C ALA A 46 -20.27 7.81 11.94
N GLU A 47 -21.39 7.08 12.13
CA GLU A 47 -21.45 5.64 11.86
C GLU A 47 -21.22 5.29 10.39
N GLN A 48 -21.77 6.08 9.46
CA GLN A 48 -21.52 5.89 8.02
C GLN A 48 -20.06 6.11 7.67
N LEU A 49 -19.43 7.18 8.17
CA LEU A 49 -18.02 7.49 7.95
C LEU A 49 -17.11 6.40 8.51
N ASN A 50 -17.39 5.91 9.72
CA ASN A 50 -16.68 4.78 10.34
C ASN A 50 -16.75 3.52 9.44
N GLY A 51 -17.92 3.25 8.87
CA GLY A 51 -18.11 2.15 7.91
C GLY A 51 -17.27 2.32 6.64
N MET A 52 -17.20 3.54 6.10
CA MET A 52 -16.39 3.85 4.92
C MET A 52 -14.89 3.74 5.19
N GLU A 53 -14.42 4.25 6.33
CA GLU A 53 -13.01 4.16 6.77
C GLU A 53 -12.56 2.71 6.90
N LYS A 54 -13.36 1.86 7.57
CA LYS A 54 -13.05 0.44 7.73
C LYS A 54 -13.00 -0.30 6.39
N ARG A 55 -13.99 -0.08 5.51
CA ARG A 55 -14.03 -0.72 4.18
C ARG A 55 -12.81 -0.33 3.35
N LEU A 56 -12.43 0.94 3.38
CA LEU A 56 -11.23 1.42 2.72
C LEU A 56 -9.96 0.77 3.28
N LEU A 57 -9.80 0.72 4.60
CA LEU A 57 -8.65 0.07 5.24
C LEU A 57 -8.54 -1.40 4.83
N TYR A 58 -9.65 -2.15 4.89
CA TYR A 58 -9.66 -3.55 4.50
C TYR A 58 -9.33 -3.77 3.03
N PHE A 59 -9.72 -2.85 2.15
CA PHE A 59 -9.37 -2.90 0.73
C PHE A 59 -7.89 -2.56 0.47
N VAL A 60 -7.34 -1.62 1.21
CA VAL A 60 -5.98 -1.09 1.02
C VAL A 60 -4.90 -1.98 1.65
N THR A 61 -5.23 -2.68 2.73
CA THR A 61 -4.32 -3.59 3.46
C THR A 61 -3.68 -4.69 2.60
N PRO A 62 -4.41 -5.45 1.75
CA PRO A 62 -3.79 -6.49 0.91
C PRO A 62 -2.81 -5.90 -0.10
N PHE A 63 -3.09 -4.71 -0.66
CA PHE A 63 -2.14 -4.03 -1.56
C PHE A 63 -0.87 -3.60 -0.85
N ALA A 64 -0.96 -3.21 0.43
CA ALA A 64 0.20 -2.95 1.28
C ALA A 64 1.13 -4.17 1.37
N ILE A 65 0.52 -5.34 1.60
CA ILE A 65 1.25 -6.61 1.73
C ILE A 65 1.93 -6.96 0.41
N PHE A 66 1.23 -6.88 -0.72
CA PHE A 66 1.82 -7.13 -2.04
C PHE A 66 2.96 -6.16 -2.35
N ASN A 67 2.77 -4.88 -2.05
CA ASN A 67 3.80 -3.86 -2.23
C ASN A 67 5.07 -4.18 -1.42
N LEU A 68 4.91 -4.54 -0.15
CA LEU A 68 6.00 -4.89 0.75
C LEU A 68 6.75 -6.16 0.28
N LEU A 69 6.01 -7.21 -0.08
CA LEU A 69 6.60 -8.47 -0.57
C LEU A 69 7.41 -8.25 -1.85
N LEU A 70 6.87 -7.49 -2.80
CA LEU A 70 7.57 -7.14 -4.04
C LEU A 70 8.81 -6.27 -3.78
N GLY A 71 8.71 -5.32 -2.84
CA GLY A 71 9.84 -4.49 -2.43
C GLY A 71 10.98 -5.32 -1.82
N LEU A 72 10.64 -6.23 -0.90
CA LEU A 72 11.61 -7.16 -0.30
C LEU A 72 12.23 -8.09 -1.35
N ALA A 73 11.45 -8.58 -2.31
CA ALA A 73 11.95 -9.41 -3.40
C ALA A 73 12.98 -8.66 -4.28
N ILE A 74 12.74 -7.38 -4.56
CA ILE A 74 13.68 -6.52 -5.31
C ILE A 74 14.96 -6.29 -4.51
N ILE A 75 14.83 -6.02 -3.20
CA ILE A 75 15.99 -5.86 -2.30
C ILE A 75 16.84 -7.13 -2.32
N TYR A 76 16.24 -8.30 -2.16
CA TYR A 76 16.96 -9.57 -2.17
C TYR A 76 17.66 -9.83 -3.52
N ALA A 77 16.99 -9.55 -4.64
CA ALA A 77 17.53 -9.87 -5.97
C ALA A 77 18.58 -8.88 -6.51
N TYR A 78 18.56 -7.61 -6.07
CA TYR A 78 19.41 -6.55 -6.64
C TYR A 78 20.06 -5.64 -5.59
N GLY A 79 19.41 -5.42 -4.45
CA GLY A 79 19.82 -4.44 -3.45
C GLY A 79 20.54 -5.00 -2.22
N ALA A 80 20.77 -6.32 -2.13
CA ALA A 80 21.40 -6.94 -0.97
C ALA A 80 22.77 -6.34 -0.68
N ASP A 81 23.56 -6.07 -1.73
CA ASP A 81 24.87 -5.44 -1.62
C ASP A 81 24.83 -4.02 -1.04
N TRP A 82 23.71 -3.29 -1.19
CA TRP A 82 23.54 -1.95 -0.62
C TRP A 82 23.34 -1.94 0.90
N PHE A 83 22.93 -3.06 1.49
CA PHE A 83 22.74 -3.18 2.94
C PHE A 83 23.98 -3.75 3.66
N ILE A 84 24.92 -4.30 2.90
CA ILE A 84 26.14 -4.95 3.42
C ILE A 84 27.34 -3.97 3.39
N ALA A 85 27.25 -2.91 2.57
CA ALA A 85 28.19 -1.80 2.53
C ALA A 85 27.99 -0.82 3.70
#